data_AF-A0A564PYT8-F1
#
_entry.id   AF-A0A564PYT8-F1
#
_cell.length_a   1.000
_cell.length_b   1.000
_cell.length_c   1.000
_cell.angle_alpha   90.00
_cell.angle_beta   90.00
_cell.angle_gamma   90.00
#
_symmetry.space_group_name_H-M   'P 1'
#
loop_
_entity.id
_entity.type
_entity.pdbx_description
1 polymer ?
#
loop_
_entity_poly.entity_id
_entity_poly.type
_entity_poly.pdbx_seq_one_letter_code
_entity_poly.pdbx_strand_id
1 'polypeptide(L)'
;MQELLELQKELDGEISKHFDDPSILQIATALSVEASELIDACGLKYWKKNPQKSREEIIEEGIDVLHFLLSFFNHLGLNEDEIKRAYKSKRDVNFKRLRIEDSQA
;
A
#
# COMPACT_ATOMS: atom_id res chain seq x y z
N MET A 1 7.27 9.19 -7.44
CA MET A 1 7.35 7.86 -6.77
C MET A 1 8.81 7.54 -6.49
N GLN A 2 9.74 7.84 -7.40
CA GLN A 2 11.19 7.64 -7.15
C GLN A 2 11.65 8.26 -5.82
N GLU A 3 11.32 9.53 -5.58
CA GLU A 3 11.67 10.21 -4.31
C GLU A 3 11.16 9.46 -3.07
N LEU A 4 9.91 8.99 -3.09
CA LEU A 4 9.32 8.25 -1.97
C LEU A 4 9.99 6.90 -1.74
N LEU A 5 10.40 6.20 -2.81
CA LEU A 5 11.14 4.95 -2.70
C LEU A 5 12.50 5.17 -2.05
N GLU A 6 13.21 6.25 -2.41
CA GLU A 6 14.51 6.58 -1.79
C GLU A 6 14.36 6.98 -0.32
N LEU A 7 13.37 7.82 0.01
CA LEU A 7 13.07 8.20 1.39
C LEU A 7 12.68 6.96 2.23
N GLN A 8 11.86 6.07 1.68
CA GLN A 8 11.51 4.83 2.36
C GLN A 8 12.72 3.93 2.55
N LYS A 9 13.60 3.84 1.54
CA LYS A 9 14.81 3.01 1.61
C LYS A 9 15.78 3.52 2.68
N GLU A 10 15.88 4.84 2.85
CA GLU A 10 16.64 5.44 3.96
C GLU A 10 16.05 5.03 5.30
N LEU A 11 14.72 5.18 5.47
CA LEU A 11 14.02 4.77 6.69
C LEU A 11 14.17 3.27 6.97
N ASP A 12 13.95 2.40 5.98
CA ASP A 12 14.12 0.95 6.08
C ASP A 12 15.56 0.63 6.54
N GLY A 13 16.56 1.32 5.97
CA GLY A 13 17.96 1.18 6.35
C GLY A 13 18.26 1.61 7.79
N GLU A 14 17.59 2.64 8.31
CA GLU A 14 17.68 3.01 9.74
C GLU A 14 17.00 1.96 10.64
N ILE A 15 15.85 1.42 10.25
CA ILE A 15 15.14 0.37 10.99
C ILE A 15 16.02 -0.90 11.10
N SER A 16 16.68 -1.30 10.01
CA SER A 16 17.57 -2.47 9.98
C SER A 16 18.80 -2.35 10.88
N LYS A 17 19.13 -1.16 11.40
CA LYS A 17 20.19 -1.00 12.42
C LYS A 17 19.74 -1.49 13.80
N HIS A 18 18.43 -1.59 14.01
CA HIS A 18 17.81 -1.91 15.30
C HIS A 18 17.07 -3.24 15.28
N PHE A 19 16.68 -3.74 14.11
CA PHE A 19 15.88 -4.95 13.92
C PHE A 19 16.39 -5.77 12.74
N ASP A 20 16.04 -7.05 12.70
CA ASP A 20 16.33 -7.92 11.54
C ASP A 20 15.52 -7.46 10.31
N ASP A 21 16.09 -7.65 9.13
CA ASP A 21 15.41 -7.36 7.86
C ASP A 21 14.11 -8.19 7.75
N PRO A 22 12.95 -7.56 7.47
CA PRO A 22 11.70 -8.27 7.39
C PRO A 22 11.62 -9.12 6.12
N SER A 23 11.06 -10.32 6.24
CA SER A 23 10.64 -11.12 5.09
C SER A 23 9.48 -10.47 4.34
N ILE A 24 9.28 -10.84 3.07
CA ILE A 24 8.11 -10.42 2.27
C ILE A 24 6.79 -10.72 3.00
N LEU A 25 6.71 -11.84 3.72
CA LEU A 25 5.52 -12.21 4.49
C LEU A 25 5.26 -11.21 5.62
N GLN A 26 6.30 -10.77 6.33
CA GLN A 26 6.18 -9.78 7.40
C GLN A 26 5.75 -8.41 6.84
N ILE A 27 6.35 -7.96 5.73
CA ILE A 27 5.96 -6.71 5.06
C ILE A 27 4.49 -6.77 4.60
N ALA A 28 4.08 -7.87 3.96
CA ALA A 28 2.71 -8.04 3.50
C ALA A 28 1.70 -8.12 4.67
N THR A 29 2.11 -8.71 5.80
CA THR A 29 1.29 -8.75 7.02
C THR A 29 1.13 -7.35 7.60
N ALA A 30 2.22 -6.58 7.72
CA ALA A 30 2.17 -5.20 8.22
C ALA A 30 1.29 -4.32 7.34
N LEU A 31 1.44 -4.40 6.00
CA LEU A 31 0.54 -3.74 5.04
C LEU A 31 -0.95 -4.05 5.30
N SER A 32 -1.27 -5.32 5.59
CA SER A 32 -2.64 -5.74 5.88
C SER A 32 -3.15 -5.21 7.23
N VAL A 33 -2.27 -5.07 8.21
CA VAL A 33 -2.59 -4.48 9.52
C VAL A 33 -2.93 -3.00 9.32
N GLU A 34 -2.07 -2.20 8.68
CA GLU A 34 -2.33 -0.77 8.43
C GLU A 34 -3.57 -0.54 7.57
N ALA A 35 -3.83 -1.40 6.58
CA ALA A 35 -5.07 -1.33 5.82
C ALA A 35 -6.31 -1.55 6.71
N SER A 36 -6.19 -2.38 7.75
CA SER A 36 -7.26 -2.60 8.73
C SER A 36 -7.42 -1.41 9.69
N GLU A 37 -6.33 -0.73 10.05
CA GLU A 37 -6.36 0.49 10.84
C GLU A 37 -7.01 1.64 10.07
N LEU A 38 -6.68 1.78 8.78
CA LEU A 38 -7.36 2.70 7.86
C LEU A 38 -8.87 2.41 7.74
N ILE A 39 -9.26 1.13 7.67
CA ILE A 39 -10.68 0.73 7.66
C ILE A 39 -11.37 1.14 8.96
N ASP A 40 -10.71 0.94 10.12
CA ASP A 40 -11.27 1.38 11.40
C ASP A 40 -11.39 2.90 11.47
N ALA A 41 -10.40 3.64 10.99
CA ALA A 41 -10.39 5.10 10.90
C ALA A 41 -11.53 5.64 10.02
N CYS A 42 -11.85 4.93 8.94
CA CYS A 42 -13.00 5.23 8.07
C CYS A 42 -14.37 4.95 8.72
N GLY A 43 -14.40 4.31 9.89
CA GLY A 43 -15.62 4.14 10.68
C GLY A 43 -16.31 2.78 10.54
N LEU A 44 -15.55 1.67 10.48
CA LEU A 44 -16.08 0.30 10.44
C LEU A 44 -17.06 -0.02 11.59
N LYS A 45 -16.83 0.54 12.79
CA LYS A 45 -17.57 0.23 14.02
C LYS A 45 -18.96 0.87 14.03
N TYR A 46 -19.87 0.36 13.19
CA TYR A 46 -21.24 0.87 13.01
C TYR A 46 -22.09 0.91 14.29
N TRP A 47 -21.69 0.19 15.35
CA TRP A 47 -22.34 0.18 16.66
C TRP A 47 -21.83 1.27 17.62
N LYS A 48 -20.89 2.14 17.20
CA LYS A 48 -20.43 3.30 17.96
C LYS A 48 -21.05 4.60 17.42
N LYS A 49 -21.30 5.57 18.30
CA LYS A 49 -21.60 6.95 17.88
C LYS A 49 -20.31 7.61 17.39
N ASN A 50 -20.35 8.22 16.21
CA ASN A 50 -19.21 8.86 15.54
C ASN A 50 -18.00 7.93 15.40
N PRO A 51 -18.12 6.80 14.67
CA PRO A 51 -17.05 5.82 14.56
C PRO A 51 -15.89 6.26 13.66
N GLN A 52 -16.12 7.24 12.80
CA GLN A 52 -15.11 7.78 11.89
C GLN A 52 -14.16 8.72 12.64
N LYS A 53 -12.86 8.52 12.45
CA LYS A 53 -11.79 9.39 12.97
C LYS A 53 -11.71 10.71 12.20
N SER A 54 -10.86 11.63 12.65
CA SER A 54 -10.60 12.89 11.93
C SER A 54 -9.99 12.65 10.55
N ARG A 55 -10.02 13.68 9.69
CA ARG A 55 -9.41 13.60 8.35
C ARG A 55 -7.90 13.37 8.47
N GLU A 56 -7.28 13.98 9.46
CA GLU A 56 -5.85 13.91 9.74
C GLU A 56 -5.46 12.47 10.11
N GLU A 57 -6.20 11.84 11.01
CA GLU A 57 -6.00 10.43 11.36
C GLU A 57 -6.22 9.51 10.15
N ILE A 58 -7.26 9.72 9.34
CA ILE A 58 -7.47 8.90 8.13
C ILE A 58 -6.29 9.02 7.14
N ILE A 59 -5.66 10.20 7.06
CA ILE A 59 -4.49 10.40 6.21
C ILE A 59 -3.28 9.67 6.78
N GLU A 60 -3.05 9.75 8.10
CA GLU A 60 -1.95 9.06 8.79
C GLU A 60 -1.97 7.56 8.48
N GLU A 61 -3.09 6.89 8.73
CA GLU A 61 -3.26 5.45 8.46
C GLU A 61 -3.09 5.12 6.96
N GLY A 62 -3.51 6.04 6.07
CA GLY A 62 -3.30 5.91 4.63
C GLY A 62 -1.83 6.04 4.22
N ILE A 63 -1.05 6.83 4.95
CA ILE A 63 0.40 6.97 4.76
C ILE A 63 1.14 5.76 5.34
N ASP A 64 0.67 5.15 6.43
CA ASP A 64 1.24 3.91 6.96
C ASP A 64 1.08 2.75 5.98
N VAL A 65 -0.09 2.64 5.32
CA VAL A 65 -0.27 1.72 4.18
C VAL A 65 0.72 2.01 3.05
N LEU A 66 0.99 3.29 2.76
CA LEU A 66 1.94 3.67 1.72
C LEU A 66 3.38 3.28 2.09
N HIS A 67 3.80 3.46 3.35
CA HIS A 67 5.13 3.08 3.84
C HIS A 67 5.41 1.60 3.55
N PHE A 68 4.53 0.69 3.97
CA PHE A 68 4.74 -0.74 3.74
C PHE A 68 4.64 -1.16 2.28
N LEU A 69 3.85 -0.44 1.46
CA LEU A 69 3.82 -0.68 0.02
C LEU A 69 5.14 -0.28 -0.66
N LEU A 70 5.74 0.84 -0.23
CA LEU A 70 7.05 1.28 -0.70
C LEU A 70 8.15 0.32 -0.25
N SER A 71 8.16 -0.10 1.03
CA SER A 71 9.10 -1.10 1.54
C SER A 71 8.97 -2.43 0.77
N PHE A 72 7.76 -2.84 0.39
CA PHE A 72 7.55 -4.01 -0.47
C PHE A 72 8.22 -3.86 -1.84
N PHE A 73 8.05 -2.71 -2.51
CA PHE A 73 8.71 -2.46 -3.80
C PHE A 73 10.24 -2.40 -3.67
N ASN A 74 10.75 -1.72 -2.64
CA ASN A 74 12.18 -1.66 -2.34
C ASN A 74 12.76 -3.05 -2.06
N HIS A 75 12.06 -3.89 -1.30
CA HIS A 75 12.48 -5.26 -1.00
C HIS A 75 12.58 -6.13 -2.26
N LEU A 76 11.71 -5.89 -3.25
CA LEU A 76 11.79 -6.55 -4.56
C LEU A 76 12.84 -5.93 -5.50
N GLY A 77 13.51 -4.86 -5.09
CA GLY A 77 14.49 -4.14 -5.91
C GLY A 77 13.87 -3.39 -7.10
N LEU A 78 12.59 -3.05 -7.05
CA LEU A 78 11.90 -2.38 -8.15
C LEU A 78 12.14 -0.87 -8.14
N ASN A 79 12.47 -0.30 -9.30
CA ASN A 79 12.48 1.15 -9.49
C ASN A 79 11.12 1.68 -9.99
N GLU A 80 11.00 3.02 -10.04
CA GLU A 80 9.77 3.70 -10.47
C GLU A 80 9.32 3.26 -11.89
N ASP A 81 10.25 3.05 -12.82
CA ASP A 81 9.91 2.68 -14.19
C ASP A 81 9.34 1.26 -14.29
N GLU A 82 9.92 0.32 -13.55
CA GLU A 82 9.40 -1.05 -13.45
C GLU A 82 7.98 -1.08 -12.88
N ILE A 83 7.73 -0.35 -11.79
CA ILE A 83 6.42 -0.22 -11.17
C ILE A 83 5.42 0.39 -12.17
N LYS A 84 5.78 1.49 -12.81
CA LYS A 84 4.92 2.16 -13.81
C LYS A 84 4.58 1.24 -14.99
N ARG A 85 5.55 0.47 -15.51
CA ARG A 85 5.32 -0.50 -16.58
C ARG A 85 4.38 -1.61 -16.13
N ALA A 86 4.62 -2.21 -14.96
CA ALA A 86 3.78 -3.27 -14.40
C ALA A 86 2.34 -2.78 -14.18
N TYR A 87 2.17 -1.59 -13.60
CA TYR A 87 0.86 -0.96 -13.40
C TYR A 87 0.10 -0.76 -14.72
N LYS A 88 0.74 -0.16 -15.73
CA LYS A 88 0.12 0.08 -17.05
C LYS A 88 -0.32 -1.22 -17.72
N SER A 89 0.56 -2.23 -17.71
CA SER A 89 0.24 -3.55 -18.25
C SER A 89 -0.98 -4.19 -17.55
N LYS A 90 -1.00 -4.16 -16.22
CA LYS A 90 -2.12 -4.69 -15.42
C LYS A 90 -3.42 -3.92 -15.67
N ARG A 91 -3.34 -2.59 -15.76
CA ARG A 91 -4.48 -1.70 -16.09
C ARG A 91 -5.09 -2.07 -17.44
N ASP A 92 -4.26 -2.26 -18.47
CA ASP A 92 -4.74 -2.58 -19.82
C ASP A 92 -5.41 -3.97 -19.88
N VAL A 93 -4.87 -4.96 -19.14
CA VAL A 93 -5.54 -6.26 -18.97
C VAL A 93 -6.90 -6.11 -18.30
N ASN A 94 -7.02 -5.29 -17.27
CA ASN A 94 -8.29 -5.06 -16.58
C ASN A 94 -9.33 -4.37 -17.50
N PHE A 95 -8.92 -3.38 -18.31
CA PHE A 95 -9.81 -2.77 -19.30
C PHE A 95 -10.28 -3.74 -20.39
N LYS A 96 -9.42 -4.67 -20.82
CA LYS A 96 -9.80 -5.72 -21.78
C LYS A 96 -10.87 -6.64 -21.20
N ARG A 97 -10.79 -7.00 -19.91
CA ARG A 97 -11.78 -7.85 -19.24
C ARG A 97 -13.18 -7.22 -19.25
N LEU A 98 -13.29 -5.96 -18.86
CA LEU A 98 -14.57 -5.23 -18.85
C LEU A 98 -15.21 -5.18 -20.24
N ARG A 99 -14.42 -4.87 -21.28
CA ARG A 99 -14.92 -4.77 -22.66
C ARG A 99 -15.36 -6.11 -23.26
N ILE A 100 -14.77 -7.22 -22.81
CA ILE A 100 -15.17 -8.56 -23.24
C ILE A 100 -16.49 -8.94 -22.57
N GLU A 101 -16.64 -8.67 -21.28
CA GLU A 101 -17.89 -8.89 -20.53
C GLU A 101 -19.06 -8.10 -21.14
N ASP A 102 -18.84 -6.84 -21.52
CA ASP A 102 -19.85 -6.01 -22.20
C ASP A 102 -20.25 -6.54 -23.61
N SER A 103 -19.39 -7.34 -24.25
CA SER A 103 -19.66 -7.91 -25.59
C SER A 103 -20.40 -9.25 -25.57
N GLN A 104 -20.59 -9.83 -24.37
CA GLN A 104 -21.34 -11.08 -24.16
C GLN A 104 -22.65 -10.89 -23.40
N ALA A 105 -22.99 -9.64 -23.03
CA ALA A 105 -24.27 -9.24 -22.43
C ALA A 105 -25.22 -8.65 -23.49
#